data_AF-A0A3N2EUL8-F1
#
_entry.id   AF-A0A3N2EUL8-F1
#
_cell.length_a   1.000
_cell.length_b   1.000
_cell.length_c   1.000
_cell.angle_alpha   90.00
_cell.angle_beta   90.00
_cell.angle_gamma   90.00
#
_symmetry.space_group_name_H-M   'P 1'
#
loop_
_entity.id
_entity.type
_entity.pdbx_description
1 polymer ?
#
loop_
_entity_poly.entity_id
_entity_poly.type
_entity_poly.pdbx_seq_one_letter_code
_entity_poly.pdbx_strand_id
1 'polypeptide(L)'
;MKIYWTRKSIPELAGLPPAVRSKNFRDAYRAIATHREYWVGLMIAFVWYLFSVMAFDYFVPGAKTFSRGILRLLVSMYPGLFIWSQFTIYGMRKHYRHLLVRGANRDNESESDRMIREADATEYAQWRPVRRGIVIILVIAGLYIFGSLIITTG
;
A
#
# COMPACT_ATOMS: atom_id res chain seq x y z
N MET A 1 -4.06 -3.25 16.75
CA MET A 1 -4.29 -2.39 15.57
C MET A 1 -5.75 -2.57 15.14
N LYS A 2 -6.53 -1.51 14.95
CA LYS A 2 -7.91 -1.67 14.41
C LYS A 2 -7.81 -2.06 12.93
N ILE A 3 -8.64 -3.01 12.50
CA ILE A 3 -8.65 -3.51 11.13
C ILE A 3 -9.62 -2.66 10.30
N TYR A 4 -9.11 -2.11 9.21
CA TYR A 4 -9.87 -1.25 8.30
C TYR A 4 -10.13 -1.99 6.99
N TRP A 5 -11.38 -2.41 6.77
CA TRP A 5 -11.79 -3.15 5.59
C TRP A 5 -12.10 -2.24 4.38
N THR A 6 -12.63 -1.05 4.64
CA THR A 6 -13.05 -0.12 3.58
C THR A 6 -12.67 1.32 3.93
N ARG A 7 -12.62 2.22 2.94
CA ARG A 7 -12.36 3.66 3.19
C ARG A 7 -13.40 4.29 4.14
N LYS A 8 -14.61 3.74 4.22
CA LYS A 8 -15.67 4.17 5.16
C LYS A 8 -15.39 3.73 6.60
N SER A 9 -14.65 2.64 6.81
CA SER A 9 -14.28 2.16 8.14
C SER A 9 -13.25 3.05 8.84
N ILE A 10 -12.60 3.95 8.09
CA ILE A 10 -11.65 4.92 8.62
C ILE A 10 -12.46 6.06 9.25
N PRO A 11 -12.38 6.27 10.58
CA PRO A 11 -13.24 7.23 11.27
C PRO A 11 -13.04 8.67 10.78
N GLU A 12 -11.84 9.02 10.34
CA GLU A 12 -11.51 10.34 9.79
C GLU A 12 -12.17 10.61 8.42
N LEU A 13 -12.55 9.55 7.69
CA LEU A 13 -13.11 9.62 6.34
C LEU A 13 -14.61 9.32 6.29
N ALA A 14 -15.16 8.73 7.36
CA ALA A 14 -16.54 8.24 7.40
C ALA A 14 -17.57 9.36 7.16
N GLY A 15 -17.34 10.54 7.76
CA GLY A 15 -18.26 11.69 7.67
C GLY A 15 -18.16 12.52 6.38
N LEU A 16 -17.15 12.28 5.53
CA LEU A 16 -16.92 13.10 4.34
C LEU A 16 -17.73 12.62 3.12
N PRO A 17 -18.16 13.53 2.21
CA PRO A 17 -18.76 13.15 0.93
C PRO A 17 -17.85 12.23 0.10
N PRO A 18 -18.39 11.30 -0.72
CA PRO A 18 -17.60 10.30 -1.45
C PRO A 18 -16.47 10.88 -2.32
N ALA A 19 -16.73 12.01 -3.00
CA ALA A 19 -15.75 12.68 -3.85
C ALA A 19 -14.56 13.25 -3.04
N VAL A 20 -14.85 13.92 -1.93
CA VAL A 20 -13.83 14.48 -1.02
C VAL A 20 -13.06 13.36 -0.34
N ARG A 21 -13.76 12.31 0.11
CA ARG A 21 -13.16 11.13 0.74
C ARG A 21 -12.13 10.45 -0.17
N SER A 22 -12.48 10.25 -1.44
CA SER A 22 -11.58 9.60 -2.41
C SER A 22 -10.36 10.47 -2.72
N LYS A 23 -10.57 11.79 -2.85
CA LYS A 23 -9.48 12.75 -3.07
C LYS A 23 -8.50 12.78 -1.89
N ASN A 24 -9.01 12.97 -0.68
CA ASN A 24 -8.20 13.02 0.54
C ASN A 24 -7.42 11.73 0.77
N PHE A 25 -8.08 10.58 0.60
CA PHE A 25 -7.41 9.28 0.72
C PHE A 25 -6.30 9.12 -0.32
N ARG A 26 -6.54 9.52 -1.58
CA ARG A 26 -5.54 9.44 -2.65
C ARG A 26 -4.35 10.35 -2.37
N ASP A 27 -4.59 11.54 -1.85
CA ASP A 27 -3.53 12.51 -1.55
C ASP A 27 -2.67 12.01 -0.36
N ALA A 28 -3.31 11.54 0.73
CA ALA A 28 -2.62 10.92 1.86
C ALA A 28 -1.85 9.65 1.46
N TYR A 29 -2.43 8.82 0.58
CA TYR A 29 -1.77 7.61 0.07
C TYR A 29 -0.55 7.93 -0.80
N ARG A 30 -0.60 8.99 -1.60
CA ARG A 30 0.57 9.42 -2.38
C ARG A 30 1.70 9.94 -1.50
N ALA A 31 1.33 10.56 -0.39
CA ALA A 31 2.28 11.11 0.57
C ALA A 31 2.92 9.99 1.41
N ILE A 32 2.16 9.03 1.95
CA ILE A 32 2.71 7.97 2.81
C ILE A 32 3.79 7.10 2.19
N ALA A 33 3.84 7.02 0.85
CA ALA A 33 4.90 6.32 0.13
C ALA A 33 6.32 6.90 0.37
N THR A 34 6.44 8.10 0.95
CA THR A 34 7.72 8.69 1.36
C THR A 34 8.20 8.17 2.72
N HIS A 35 7.29 7.67 3.56
CA HIS A 35 7.63 7.26 4.91
C HIS A 35 8.07 5.80 4.98
N ARG A 36 8.94 5.52 5.96
CA ARG A 36 9.49 4.18 6.21
C ARG A 36 8.39 3.18 6.55
N GLU A 37 7.31 3.59 7.21
CA GLU A 37 6.19 2.70 7.55
C GLU A 37 5.54 2.04 6.32
N TYR A 38 5.47 2.74 5.19
CA TYR A 38 4.95 2.18 3.94
C TYR A 38 5.85 1.07 3.40
N TRP A 39 7.17 1.30 3.42
CA TRP A 39 8.18 0.34 2.96
C TRP A 39 8.32 -0.85 3.92
N VAL A 40 8.23 -0.63 5.23
CA VAL A 40 8.18 -1.70 6.23
C VAL A 40 6.96 -2.59 6.02
N GLY A 41 5.78 -1.99 5.78
CA GLY A 41 4.58 -2.76 5.43
C GLY A 41 4.73 -3.57 4.15
N LEU A 42 5.38 -3.01 3.13
CA LEU A 42 5.67 -3.70 1.88
C LEU A 42 6.66 -4.86 2.08
N MET A 43 7.70 -4.66 2.88
CA MET A 43 8.69 -5.71 3.22
C MET A 43 8.03 -6.87 3.97
N ILE A 44 7.17 -6.58 4.95
CA ILE A 44 6.43 -7.62 5.67
C ILE A 44 5.50 -8.40 4.72
N ALA A 45 4.80 -7.70 3.83
CA ALA A 45 3.97 -8.34 2.82
C ALA A 45 4.77 -9.20 1.85
N PHE A 46 5.97 -8.78 1.48
CA PHE A 46 6.88 -9.55 0.64
C PHE A 46 7.39 -10.81 1.34
N VAL A 47 7.81 -10.71 2.60
CA VAL A 47 8.22 -11.87 3.42
C VAL A 47 7.06 -12.85 3.57
N TRP A 48 5.85 -12.35 3.83
CA TRP A 48 4.63 -13.16 3.87
C TRP A 48 4.37 -13.88 2.54
N TYR A 49 4.53 -13.18 1.43
CA TYR A 49 4.34 -13.75 0.09
C TYR A 49 5.33 -14.90 -0.16
N LEU A 50 6.62 -14.71 0.13
CA LEU A 50 7.63 -15.77 0.00
C LEU A 50 7.28 -16.98 0.86
N PHE A 51 6.96 -16.74 2.13
CA PHE A 51 6.56 -17.80 3.05
C PHE A 51 5.31 -18.55 2.55
N SER A 52 4.29 -17.83 2.10
CA SER A 52 3.04 -18.44 1.60
C SER A 52 3.24 -19.26 0.34
N VAL A 53 4.11 -18.80 -0.58
CA VAL A 53 4.44 -19.57 -1.79
C VAL A 53 5.12 -20.89 -1.41
N MET A 54 6.09 -20.85 -0.49
CA MET A 54 6.77 -22.05 -0.01
C MET A 54 5.81 -23.00 0.73
N ALA A 55 4.94 -22.45 1.58
CA ALA A 55 3.92 -23.23 2.27
C ALA A 55 2.92 -23.86 1.29
N PHE A 56 2.48 -23.12 0.27
CA PHE A 56 1.55 -23.63 -0.75
C PHE A 56 2.15 -24.81 -1.52
N ASP A 57 3.43 -24.72 -1.90
CA ASP A 57 4.13 -25.80 -2.59
C ASP A 57 4.30 -27.04 -1.69
N TYR A 58 4.44 -26.85 -0.38
CA TYR A 58 4.48 -27.93 0.62
C TYR A 58 3.11 -28.61 0.83
N PHE A 59 2.04 -27.82 1.00
CA PHE A 59 0.70 -28.35 1.30
C PHE A 59 -0.03 -28.91 0.08
N VAL A 60 0.23 -28.36 -1.11
CA VAL A 60 -0.42 -28.80 -2.35
C VAL A 60 0.67 -29.23 -3.32
N PRO A 61 1.35 -30.37 -3.10
CA PRO A 61 2.30 -30.92 -4.06
C PRO A 61 1.56 -31.36 -5.33
N GLY A 62 2.12 -31.10 -6.52
CA GLY A 62 1.48 -31.45 -7.78
C GLY A 62 2.23 -30.97 -9.02
N ALA A 63 1.65 -31.23 -10.19
CA ALA A 63 2.19 -30.75 -11.47
C ALA A 63 2.15 -29.22 -11.56
N LYS A 64 3.08 -28.62 -12.30
CA LYS A 64 3.15 -27.17 -12.56
C LYS A 64 2.15 -26.78 -13.66
N THR A 65 0.87 -26.86 -13.35
CA THR A 65 -0.20 -26.45 -14.28
C THR A 65 -0.49 -24.95 -14.13
N PHE A 66 -0.87 -24.30 -15.23
CA PHE A 66 -1.24 -22.88 -15.27
C PHE A 66 -2.31 -22.49 -14.21
N SER A 67 -3.34 -23.31 -14.04
CA SER A 67 -4.41 -23.11 -13.04
C SER A 67 -3.89 -23.11 -11.60
N ARG A 68 -2.95 -24.00 -11.28
CA ARG A 68 -2.28 -24.05 -9.98
C ARG A 68 -1.37 -22.83 -9.78
N GLY A 69 -0.71 -22.35 -10.83
CA GLY A 69 0.06 -21.11 -10.80
C GLY A 69 -0.80 -19.90 -10.41
N ILE A 70 -1.98 -19.75 -11.04
CA ILE A 70 -2.95 -18.69 -10.70
C ILE A 70 -3.43 -18.85 -9.25
N LEU A 71 -3.82 -20.06 -8.85
CA LEU A 71 -4.31 -20.32 -7.50
C LEU A 71 -3.26 -20.01 -6.44
N ARG A 72 -2.02 -20.45 -6.67
CA ARG A 72 -0.86 -20.16 -5.80
C ARG A 72 -0.67 -18.66 -5.64
N LEU A 73 -0.72 -17.92 -6.74
CA LEU A 73 -0.54 -16.47 -6.73
C LEU A 73 -1.66 -15.77 -5.97
N LEU A 74 -2.92 -16.11 -6.23
CA LEU A 74 -4.07 -15.50 -5.54
C LEU A 74 -4.06 -15.77 -4.04
N VAL A 75 -3.87 -17.03 -3.65
CA VAL A 75 -3.86 -17.44 -2.23
C VAL A 75 -2.69 -16.82 -1.47
N SER A 76 -1.50 -16.78 -2.08
CA SER A 76 -0.30 -16.26 -1.43
C SER A 76 -0.27 -14.73 -1.39
N MET A 77 -0.79 -14.06 -2.42
CA MET A 77 -0.73 -12.60 -2.55
C MET A 77 -1.79 -11.88 -1.72
N TYR A 78 -2.99 -12.45 -1.59
CA TYR A 78 -4.12 -11.77 -0.95
C TYR A 78 -3.85 -11.33 0.50
N PRO A 79 -3.34 -12.19 1.41
CA PRO A 79 -3.07 -11.77 2.78
C PRO A 79 -1.89 -10.79 2.88
N GLY A 80 -0.90 -10.90 1.99
CA GLY A 80 0.22 -9.95 1.91
C GLY A 80 -0.26 -8.53 1.55
N LEU A 81 -1.10 -8.42 0.52
CA LEU A 81 -1.74 -7.14 0.15
C LEU A 81 -2.59 -6.58 1.28
N PHE A 82 -3.30 -7.45 2.01
CA PHE A 82 -4.09 -7.03 3.16
C PHE A 82 -3.22 -6.46 4.28
N ILE A 83 -2.13 -7.14 4.67
CA ILE A 83 -1.18 -6.64 5.68
C ILE A 83 -0.62 -5.28 5.26
N TRP A 84 -0.16 -5.15 4.02
CA TRP A 84 0.38 -3.90 3.50
C TRP A 84 -0.66 -2.77 3.54
N SER A 85 -1.91 -3.06 3.21
CA SER A 85 -3.01 -2.08 3.28
C SER A 85 -3.23 -1.57 4.71
N GLN A 86 -3.15 -2.44 5.73
CA GLN A 86 -3.31 -2.05 7.13
C GLN A 86 -2.17 -1.14 7.60
N PHE A 87 -0.93 -1.49 7.27
CA PHE A 87 0.24 -0.64 7.55
C PHE A 87 0.15 0.71 6.87
N THR A 88 -0.29 0.75 5.62
CA THR A 88 -0.47 1.99 4.88
C THR A 88 -1.54 2.88 5.52
N ILE A 89 -2.68 2.32 5.92
CA ILE A 89 -3.75 3.06 6.62
C ILE A 89 -3.26 3.59 7.97
N TYR A 90 -2.50 2.79 8.72
CA TYR A 90 -1.91 3.25 9.98
C TYR A 90 -0.94 4.40 9.77
N GLY A 91 -0.03 4.29 8.80
CA GLY A 91 0.89 5.36 8.44
C GLY A 91 0.16 6.64 8.04
N MET A 92 -0.87 6.52 7.18
CA MET A 92 -1.70 7.67 6.78
C MET A 92 -2.40 8.33 7.96
N ARG A 93 -2.93 7.56 8.92
CA ARG A 93 -3.59 8.12 10.11
C ARG A 93 -2.61 8.74 11.10
N LYS A 94 -1.37 8.25 11.15
CA LYS A 94 -0.32 8.76 12.03
C LYS A 94 0.27 10.07 11.54
N HIS A 95 0.66 10.14 10.27
CA HIS A 95 1.38 11.29 9.70
C HIS A 95 0.45 12.26 8.96
N TYR A 96 -0.59 11.75 8.28
CA TYR A 96 -1.44 12.54 7.38
C TYR A 96 -2.89 12.68 7.85
N ARG A 97 -3.13 12.67 9.16
CA ARG A 97 -4.49 12.86 9.72
C ARG A 97 -5.15 14.14 9.20
N HIS A 98 -4.37 15.22 9.07
CA HIS A 98 -4.83 16.50 8.56
C HIS A 98 -5.33 16.42 7.10
N LEU A 99 -4.69 15.61 6.23
CA LEU A 99 -5.17 15.37 4.86
C LEU A 99 -6.46 14.55 4.84
N LEU A 100 -6.61 13.60 5.77
CA LEU A 100 -7.81 12.76 5.84
C LEU A 100 -9.04 13.56 6.25
N VAL A 101 -8.90 14.52 7.17
CA VAL A 101 -10.00 15.37 7.67
C VAL A 101 -10.25 16.60 6.78
N ARG A 102 -9.38 16.87 5.80
CA ARG A 102 -9.46 18.05 4.92
C ARG A 102 -10.86 18.23 4.31
N GLY A 103 -11.52 19.34 4.63
CA GLY A 103 -12.87 19.65 4.16
C GLY A 103 -14.00 19.28 5.13
N ALA A 104 -13.70 18.73 6.31
CA ALA A 104 -14.67 18.64 7.42
C ALA A 104 -14.84 19.98 8.17
N ASN A 105 -13.78 20.81 8.23
CA ASN A 105 -13.80 22.18 8.75
C ASN A 105 -13.01 23.05 7.78
N ARG A 106 -13.69 23.87 6.96
CA ARG A 106 -13.05 24.79 6.01
C ARG A 106 -12.61 26.12 6.66
N ASP A 107 -13.08 26.41 7.87
CA ASP A 107 -12.98 27.77 8.44
C ASP A 107 -11.91 27.93 9.54
N ASN A 108 -11.20 26.85 9.94
CA ASN A 108 -10.17 26.90 10.98
C ASN A 108 -8.96 26.02 10.60
N GLU A 109 -8.26 26.39 9.52
CA GLU A 109 -6.95 25.81 9.22
C GLU A 109 -5.94 26.35 10.25
N SER A 110 -5.65 25.55 11.29
CA SER A 110 -4.66 25.89 12.32
C SER A 110 -3.28 26.07 11.68
N GLU A 111 -2.48 27.05 12.12
CA GLU A 111 -1.11 27.26 11.60
C GLU A 111 -0.26 25.98 11.65
N SER A 112 -0.48 25.14 12.66
CA SER A 112 0.15 23.82 12.77
C SER A 112 -0.14 22.94 11.56
N ASP A 113 -1.36 22.96 11.02
CA ASP A 113 -1.76 22.16 9.86
C ASP A 113 -1.17 22.71 8.56
N ARG A 114 -0.82 23.99 8.51
CA ARG A 114 -0.08 24.60 7.40
C ARG A 114 1.39 24.19 7.45
N MET A 115 2.02 24.31 8.62
CA MET A 115 3.43 23.94 8.82
C MET A 115 3.69 22.44 8.58
N ILE A 116 2.79 21.55 9.02
CA ILE A 116 2.91 20.11 8.72
C ILE A 116 2.81 19.86 7.21
N ARG A 117 1.90 20.54 6.51
CA ARG A 117 1.76 20.44 5.05
C ARG A 117 3.02 20.87 4.31
N GLU A 118 3.66 21.94 4.76
CA GLU A 118 4.89 22.47 4.16
C GLU A 118 6.08 21.55 4.42
N ALA A 119 6.21 21.01 5.64
CA ALA A 119 7.22 20.01 5.98
C ALA A 119 7.04 18.73 5.13
N ASP A 120 5.81 18.23 5.02
CA ASP A 120 5.47 17.06 4.22
C ASP A 120 5.68 17.28 2.72
N ALA A 121 5.38 18.48 2.20
CA ALA A 121 5.60 18.83 0.81
C ALA A 121 7.10 18.84 0.46
N THR A 122 7.93 19.29 1.40
CA THR A 122 9.39 19.30 1.28
C THR A 122 9.96 17.89 1.32
N GLU A 123 9.52 17.07 2.28
CA GLU A 123 9.89 15.66 2.36
C GLU A 123 9.44 14.92 1.08
N TYR A 124 8.23 15.18 0.59
CA TYR A 124 7.74 14.61 -0.66
C TYR A 124 8.56 15.01 -1.89
N ALA A 125 9.02 16.26 -1.97
CA ALA A 125 9.88 16.72 -3.05
C ALA A 125 11.22 15.96 -3.05
N GLN A 126 11.80 15.76 -1.88
CA GLN A 126 13.08 15.07 -1.70
C GLN A 126 13.02 13.58 -2.10
N TRP A 127 11.93 12.87 -1.75
CA TRP A 127 11.80 11.43 -2.01
C TRP A 127 11.23 11.07 -3.38
N ARG A 128 10.74 12.05 -4.15
CA ARG A 128 10.19 11.84 -5.51
C ARG A 128 11.10 11.05 -6.46
N PRO A 129 12.42 11.31 -6.58
CA PRO A 129 13.29 10.52 -7.47
C PRO A 129 13.52 9.10 -6.96
N VAL A 130 13.72 8.93 -5.64
CA VAL A 130 13.92 7.61 -5.02
C VAL A 130 12.71 6.71 -5.26
N ARG A 131 11.49 7.26 -5.11
CA ARG A 131 10.25 6.55 -5.40
C ARG A 131 10.16 6.08 -6.85
N ARG A 132 10.57 6.91 -7.82
CA ARG A 132 10.60 6.50 -9.25
C ARG A 132 11.54 5.32 -9.44
N GLY A 133 12.72 5.37 -8.84
CA GLY A 133 13.68 4.26 -8.86
C GLY A 133 13.09 2.97 -8.31
N ILE A 134 12.47 3.01 -7.13
CA ILE A 134 11.91 1.80 -6.51
C ILE A 134 10.73 1.24 -7.32
N VAL A 135 9.84 2.09 -7.86
CA VAL A 135 8.75 1.63 -8.73
C VAL A 135 9.29 0.96 -10.00
N ILE A 136 10.33 1.52 -10.61
CA ILE A 136 10.98 0.91 -11.78
C ILE A 136 11.56 -0.47 -11.42
N ILE A 137 12.26 -0.58 -10.29
CA ILE A 137 12.80 -1.85 -9.80
C ILE A 137 11.68 -2.88 -9.57
N LEU A 138 10.58 -2.48 -8.94
CA LEU A 138 9.43 -3.36 -8.71
C LEU A 138 8.77 -3.82 -10.01
N VAL A 139 8.64 -2.94 -11.01
CA VAL A 139 8.10 -3.30 -12.32
C VAL A 139 9.04 -4.28 -13.04
N ILE A 140 10.35 -4.04 -13.01
CA ILE A 140 11.35 -4.95 -13.60
C ILE A 140 11.32 -6.30 -12.90
N ALA A 141 11.28 -6.33 -11.57
CA ALA A 141 11.17 -7.57 -10.79
C ALA A 141 9.87 -8.31 -11.10
N GLY A 142 8.74 -7.60 -11.21
CA GLY A 142 7.45 -8.17 -11.59
C GLY A 142 7.47 -8.77 -13.00
N LEU A 143 8.06 -8.08 -13.98
CA LEU A 143 8.25 -8.58 -15.34
C LEU A 143 9.17 -9.81 -15.38
N TYR A 144 10.24 -9.82 -14.58
CA TYR A 144 11.13 -10.97 -14.46
C TYR A 144 10.41 -12.20 -13.89
N ILE A 145 9.63 -12.02 -12.81
CA ILE A 145 8.83 -13.09 -12.22
C ILE A 145 7.80 -13.60 -13.23
N PHE A 146 7.10 -12.70 -13.93
CA PHE A 146 6.11 -13.06 -14.93
C PHE A 146 6.72 -13.83 -16.11
N GLY A 147 7.88 -13.38 -16.62
CA GLY A 147 8.62 -14.06 -17.67
C GLY A 147 9.12 -15.45 -17.23
N SER A 148 9.64 -15.56 -16.01
CA SER A 148 10.06 -16.86 -15.46
C SER A 148 8.88 -17.83 -15.35
N LEU A 149 7.70 -17.35 -14.95
CA LEU A 149 6.49 -18.16 -14.87
C LEU A 149 6.06 -18.69 -16.25
N ILE A 150 6.07 -17.84 -17.29
CA ILE A 150 5.74 -18.23 -18.67
C ILE A 150 6.72 -19.30 -19.18
N ILE A 151 8.03 -19.09 -19.00
CA ILE A 151 9.07 -20.03 -19.47
C ILE A 151 8.98 -21.37 -18.75
N THR A 152 8.55 -21.41 -17.48
CA THR A 152 8.44 -22.67 -16.72
C THR A 152 7.14 -23.43 -17.00
N THR A 153 6.15 -22.81 -17.66
CA THR A 153 4.85 -23.42 -18.01
C THR A 153 4.70 -23.75 -19.50
N GLY A 154 5.65 -23.32 -20.35
CA GLY A 154 5.72 -23.63 -21.77
C GLY A 154 6.43 -24.94 -22.06
#